data_AF-A0A535BXL5-F1
#
_entry.id   AF-A0A535BXL5-F1
#
_cell.length_a   1.000
_cell.length_b   1.000
_cell.length_c   1.000
_cell.angle_alpha   90.00
_cell.angle_beta   90.00
_cell.angle_gamma   90.00
#
_symmetry.space_group_name_H-M   'P 1'
#
loop_
_entity.id
_entity.type
_entity.pdbx_description
1 polymer ?
#
loop_
_entity_poly.entity_id
_entity_poly.type
_entity_poly.pdbx_seq_one_letter_code
_entity_poly.pdbx_strand_id
1 'polypeptide(L)'
;MFSGVSPTRTRRSLSSGSATSGFRSRSRSVAIIAVDTPVADHRPDTRQLAGACRVVAQHVMRPAVVVVESTVAPRTMRELVAPIFGEGVFLVHCPERVRPGRLVRNLRGMARLVGVADPQVGVLGTELYRNIVQADLVVSDWETAEVIKTAENAARDVQIALANQLAIISDHAGVDVRKVREQINRLWAAEPLILEPSAGVGGHCLPKDPWLLVSGLPADASRALVEGARALNESMPAHASAIVARALGDAGVVARGARVAVLGLTYEANSDDERNAPGPRVAAELERSGMTVVRHDPFVTKDDVVAALRGADAVVVVVPHARYREADWDALGAAMRHRVFVDCRRAFEADALRGIGFKYRALGVAALR
;
A
#
# COMPACT_ATOMS: atom_id res chain seq x y z
N MET A 1 -1.63 -46.43 -9.01
CA MET A 1 -2.25 -46.85 -10.28
C MET A 1 -2.86 -45.63 -10.96
N PHE A 2 -2.13 -44.95 -11.83
CA PHE A 2 -2.70 -44.12 -12.88
C PHE A 2 -1.74 -44.18 -14.06
N SER A 3 -2.15 -44.94 -15.07
CA SER A 3 -1.48 -45.14 -16.35
C SER A 3 -2.39 -44.59 -17.43
N GLY A 4 -1.81 -43.97 -18.45
CA GLY A 4 -2.43 -43.93 -19.78
C GLY A 4 -2.64 -42.54 -20.37
N VAL A 5 -1.63 -42.10 -21.11
CA VAL A 5 -1.79 -41.13 -22.20
C VAL A 5 -2.31 -41.88 -23.43
N SER A 6 -3.33 -41.37 -24.10
CA SER A 6 -3.35 -41.26 -25.57
C SER A 6 -4.42 -40.28 -26.06
N PRO A 7 -4.08 -39.31 -26.95
CA PRO A 7 -5.01 -38.33 -27.50
C PRO A 7 -5.60 -38.81 -28.83
N THR A 8 -6.90 -39.02 -28.90
CA THR A 8 -7.61 -39.25 -30.17
C THR A 8 -8.12 -37.95 -30.76
N ARG A 9 -7.62 -37.67 -31.98
CA ARG A 9 -8.10 -36.66 -32.91
C ARG A 9 -9.61 -36.76 -33.13
N THR A 10 -10.30 -35.64 -32.95
CA THR A 10 -11.51 -35.31 -33.73
C THR A 10 -11.37 -33.88 -34.25
N ARG A 11 -10.81 -33.75 -35.46
CA ARG A 11 -10.97 -32.57 -36.29
C ARG A 11 -12.46 -32.48 -36.67
N ARG A 12 -13.21 -31.61 -36.02
CA ARG A 12 -14.45 -31.07 -36.57
C ARG A 12 -14.21 -29.60 -36.87
N SER A 13 -14.18 -29.29 -38.15
CA SER A 13 -14.07 -27.95 -38.71
C SER A 13 -15.24 -27.10 -38.25
N LEU A 14 -14.99 -26.17 -37.34
CA LEU A 14 -15.81 -24.98 -37.18
C LEU A 14 -15.17 -23.91 -38.06
N SER A 15 -15.94 -23.46 -39.04
CA SER A 15 -15.65 -22.42 -40.00
C SER A 15 -15.13 -21.15 -39.30
N SER A 16 -13.82 -20.93 -39.43
CA SER A 16 -13.09 -19.76 -38.91
C SER A 16 -13.17 -18.58 -39.88
N GLY A 17 -14.31 -17.89 -39.87
CA GLY A 17 -14.45 -16.49 -40.32
C GLY A 17 -15.38 -15.81 -39.31
N SER A 18 -15.02 -14.72 -38.63
CA SER A 18 -14.83 -13.42 -39.27
C SER A 18 -14.12 -12.35 -38.40
N ALA A 19 -13.53 -12.67 -37.23
CA ALA A 19 -12.92 -11.64 -36.37
C ALA A 19 -11.38 -11.70 -36.25
N THR A 20 -10.78 -12.89 -36.30
CA THR A 20 -9.34 -13.10 -36.05
C THR A 20 -8.48 -13.24 -37.31
N SER A 21 -9.07 -13.43 -38.49
CA SER A 21 -8.31 -13.58 -39.76
C SER A 21 -7.84 -12.24 -40.34
N GLY A 22 -8.55 -11.14 -40.08
CA GLY A 22 -8.11 -9.77 -40.40
C GLY A 22 -6.99 -9.25 -39.48
N PHE A 23 -6.51 -10.08 -38.55
CA PHE A 23 -5.73 -9.64 -37.42
C PHE A 23 -4.23 -9.44 -37.70
N ARG A 24 -3.70 -9.94 -38.81
CA ARG A 24 -2.25 -9.91 -39.09
C ARG A 24 -1.70 -8.57 -39.62
N SER A 25 -2.49 -7.49 -39.70
CA SER A 25 -1.98 -6.20 -40.16
C SER A 25 -1.15 -5.49 -39.08
N ARG A 26 0.03 -4.97 -39.48
CA ARG A 26 1.07 -4.36 -38.62
C ARG A 26 0.74 -2.95 -38.10
N SER A 27 -0.45 -2.42 -38.36
CA SER A 27 -0.82 -1.03 -38.08
C SER A 27 -2.08 -0.97 -37.22
N ARG A 28 -1.92 -1.15 -35.90
CA ARG A 28 -2.97 -0.88 -34.91
C ARG A 28 -2.59 0.29 -34.03
N SER A 29 -3.56 1.14 -33.72
CA SER A 29 -3.42 2.11 -32.64
C SER A 29 -3.50 1.35 -31.31
N VAL A 30 -2.50 1.55 -30.44
CA VAL A 30 -2.51 1.08 -29.05
C VAL A 30 -2.57 2.31 -28.16
N ALA A 31 -3.48 2.31 -27.19
CA ALA A 31 -3.54 3.33 -26.16
C ALA A 31 -3.54 2.67 -24.78
N ILE A 32 -2.80 3.25 -23.83
CA ILE A 32 -2.74 2.81 -22.44
C ILE A 32 -3.25 3.94 -21.56
N ILE A 33 -4.26 3.63 -20.74
CA ILE A 33 -4.88 4.55 -19.79
C ILE A 33 -4.41 4.18 -18.39
N ALA A 34 -3.59 5.06 -17.81
CA ALA A 34 -2.97 4.89 -16.50
C ALA A 34 -3.12 6.16 -15.64
N VAL A 35 -4.36 6.69 -15.60
CA VAL A 35 -4.71 7.85 -14.76
C VAL A 35 -5.00 7.44 -13.32
N ASP A 36 -4.98 8.40 -12.39
CA ASP A 36 -5.36 8.12 -11.01
C ASP A 36 -6.88 7.86 -10.89
N THR A 37 -7.23 7.08 -9.88
CA THR A 37 -8.58 6.64 -9.54
C THR A 37 -8.81 6.87 -8.05
N PRO A 38 -8.99 8.14 -7.64
CA PRO A 38 -9.12 8.47 -6.23
C PRO A 38 -10.43 7.91 -5.63
N VAL A 39 -10.48 7.90 -4.30
CA VAL A 39 -11.68 7.57 -3.53
C VAL A 39 -12.03 8.78 -2.69
N ALA A 40 -13.29 9.23 -2.75
CA ALA A 40 -13.84 10.31 -1.93
C ALA A 40 -15.02 9.76 -1.15
N ASP A 41 -15.08 10.02 0.16
CA ASP A 41 -16.13 9.53 1.06
C ASP A 41 -16.41 8.02 0.92
N HIS A 42 -15.32 7.24 0.83
CA HIS A 42 -15.34 5.78 0.63
C HIS A 42 -16.00 5.32 -0.69
N ARG A 43 -16.12 6.20 -1.68
CA ARG A 43 -16.66 5.94 -3.01
C ARG A 43 -15.63 6.21 -4.12
N PRO A 44 -15.57 5.38 -5.18
CA PRO A 44 -14.69 5.62 -6.32
C PRO A 44 -15.03 6.93 -7.02
N ASP A 45 -14.03 7.74 -7.32
CA ASP A 45 -14.15 8.90 -8.21
C ASP A 45 -13.64 8.51 -9.61
N THR A 46 -14.59 8.34 -10.54
CA THR A 46 -14.32 7.86 -11.89
C THR A 46 -14.14 8.98 -12.92
N ARG A 47 -14.17 10.26 -12.51
CA ARG A 47 -14.18 11.41 -13.43
C ARG A 47 -12.93 11.44 -14.31
N GLN A 48 -11.74 11.23 -13.73
CA GLN A 48 -10.48 11.22 -14.47
C GLN A 48 -10.42 10.08 -15.47
N LEU A 49 -10.79 8.87 -15.04
CA LEU A 49 -10.84 7.68 -15.90
C LEU A 49 -11.81 7.89 -17.07
N ALA A 50 -13.04 8.32 -16.80
CA ALA A 50 -14.03 8.58 -17.83
C ALA A 50 -13.57 9.66 -18.82
N GLY A 51 -12.93 10.72 -18.33
CA GLY A 51 -12.33 11.76 -19.15
C GLY A 51 -11.24 11.21 -20.09
N ALA A 52 -10.28 10.45 -19.55
CA ALA A 52 -9.22 9.82 -20.34
C ALA A 52 -9.79 8.85 -21.39
N CYS A 53 -10.77 8.02 -21.01
CA CYS A 53 -11.45 7.12 -21.93
C CYS A 53 -12.10 7.88 -23.10
N ARG A 54 -12.82 8.98 -22.84
CA ARG A 54 -13.45 9.78 -23.90
C ARG A 54 -12.42 10.40 -24.84
N VAL A 55 -11.32 10.93 -24.31
CA VAL A 55 -10.23 11.49 -25.12
C VAL A 55 -9.65 10.41 -26.04
N VAL A 56 -9.33 9.22 -25.51
CA VAL A 56 -8.79 8.13 -26.34
C VAL A 56 -9.83 7.67 -27.37
N ALA A 57 -11.11 7.54 -27.00
CA ALA A 57 -12.17 7.10 -27.90
C ALA A 57 -12.36 8.03 -29.12
N GLN A 58 -12.10 9.33 -28.94
CA GLN A 58 -12.19 10.33 -30.02
C GLN A 58 -11.01 10.28 -31.00
N HIS A 59 -9.83 9.82 -30.57
CA HIS A 59 -8.60 9.93 -31.35
C HIS A 59 -8.06 8.60 -31.87
N VAL A 60 -8.52 7.47 -31.33
CA VAL A 60 -7.98 6.16 -31.68
C VAL A 60 -8.47 5.71 -33.06
N MET A 61 -7.54 5.31 -33.95
CA MET A 61 -7.92 4.77 -35.26
C MET A 61 -8.29 3.28 -35.11
N ARG A 62 -9.50 2.94 -35.54
CA ARG A 62 -10.05 1.58 -35.50
C ARG A 62 -9.50 0.73 -36.67
N PRO A 63 -9.22 -0.58 -36.46
CA PRO A 63 -9.33 -1.31 -35.20
C PRO A 63 -8.21 -0.96 -34.22
N ALA A 64 -8.54 -0.86 -32.92
CA ALA A 64 -7.61 -0.41 -31.89
C ALA A 64 -7.56 -1.35 -30.68
N VAL A 65 -6.46 -1.31 -29.94
CA VAL A 65 -6.34 -1.92 -28.61
C VAL A 65 -6.24 -0.81 -27.59
N VAL A 66 -7.14 -0.81 -26.61
CA VAL A 66 -7.10 0.14 -25.49
C VAL A 66 -6.95 -0.66 -24.21
N VAL A 67 -5.88 -0.33 -23.47
CA VAL A 67 -5.58 -0.96 -22.19
C VAL A 67 -5.88 0.00 -21.06
N VAL A 68 -6.61 -0.45 -20.05
CA VAL A 68 -6.78 0.26 -18.77
C VAL A 68 -5.86 -0.38 -17.73
N GLU A 69 -4.82 0.32 -17.32
CA GLU A 69 -3.91 -0.10 -16.23
C GLU A 69 -4.30 0.48 -14.88
N SER A 70 -5.09 1.56 -14.87
CA SER A 70 -5.62 2.16 -13.63
C SER A 70 -6.32 1.11 -12.77
N THR A 71 -6.05 1.10 -11.47
CA THR A 71 -6.84 0.29 -10.52
C THR A 71 -8.27 0.80 -10.50
N VAL A 72 -9.25 -0.06 -10.73
CA VAL A 72 -10.67 0.32 -10.75
C VAL A 72 -11.47 -0.58 -9.83
N ALA A 73 -12.66 -0.12 -9.42
CA ALA A 73 -13.60 -0.94 -8.67
C ALA A 73 -14.16 -2.07 -9.54
N PRO A 74 -14.60 -3.20 -8.96
CA PRO A 74 -15.24 -4.26 -9.72
C PRO A 74 -16.38 -3.74 -10.61
N ARG A 75 -16.46 -4.29 -11.83
CA ARG A 75 -17.42 -3.98 -12.91
C ARG A 75 -17.19 -2.64 -13.62
N THR A 76 -16.18 -1.86 -13.28
CA THR A 76 -15.91 -0.56 -13.92
C THR A 76 -15.65 -0.70 -15.43
N MET A 77 -14.91 -1.74 -15.84
CA MET A 77 -14.65 -2.02 -17.24
C MET A 77 -15.94 -2.26 -18.02
N ARG A 78 -16.88 -3.03 -17.45
CA ARG A 78 -18.16 -3.33 -18.09
C ARG A 78 -19.10 -2.14 -18.09
N GLU A 79 -19.21 -1.43 -16.97
CA GLU A 79 -20.27 -0.44 -16.75
C GLU A 79 -19.89 0.98 -17.14
N LEU A 80 -18.59 1.29 -17.17
CA LEU A 80 -18.09 2.62 -17.50
C LEU A 80 -17.21 2.62 -18.75
N VAL A 81 -16.20 1.74 -18.83
CA VAL A 81 -15.20 1.82 -19.90
C VAL A 81 -15.76 1.30 -21.23
N ALA A 82 -16.33 0.09 -21.25
CA ALA A 82 -16.85 -0.52 -22.47
C ALA A 82 -17.91 0.34 -23.19
N PRO A 83 -18.90 0.95 -22.49
CA PRO A 83 -19.87 1.84 -23.12
C PRO A 83 -19.27 3.07 -23.81
N ILE A 84 -18.06 3.51 -23.42
CA ILE A 84 -17.39 4.67 -24.03
C ILE A 84 -16.75 4.31 -25.39
N PHE A 85 -16.21 3.10 -25.54
CA PHE A 85 -15.34 2.76 -26.68
C PHE A 85 -16.04 2.15 -27.90
N GLY A 86 -17.27 1.66 -27.76
CA GLY A 86 -18.08 1.15 -28.87
C GLY A 86 -17.40 0.03 -29.69
N GLU A 87 -17.93 -0.24 -30.88
CA GLU A 87 -17.39 -1.30 -31.75
C GLU A 87 -16.01 -0.94 -32.34
N GLY A 88 -15.23 -1.98 -32.70
CA GLY A 88 -13.92 -1.84 -33.32
C GLY A 88 -12.78 -1.46 -32.36
N VAL A 89 -13.03 -1.47 -31.05
CA VAL A 89 -12.02 -1.29 -30.00
C VAL A 89 -11.95 -2.53 -29.13
N PHE A 90 -10.75 -3.11 -29.03
CA PHE A 90 -10.46 -4.23 -28.17
C PHE A 90 -9.99 -3.73 -26.80
N LEU A 91 -10.79 -3.97 -25.77
CA LEU A 91 -10.53 -3.51 -24.42
C LEU A 91 -9.84 -4.56 -23.57
N VAL A 92 -8.74 -4.15 -22.94
CA VAL A 92 -7.96 -4.98 -22.02
C VAL A 92 -7.85 -4.25 -20.68
N HIS A 93 -8.07 -4.95 -19.57
CA HIS A 93 -7.71 -4.47 -18.25
C HIS A 93 -6.41 -5.16 -17.82
N CYS A 94 -5.33 -4.39 -17.62
CA CYS A 94 -4.04 -4.93 -17.20
C CYS A 94 -3.54 -4.15 -15.98
N PRO A 95 -4.11 -4.39 -14.79
CA PRO A 95 -3.78 -3.59 -13.61
C PRO A 95 -2.31 -3.73 -13.25
N GLU A 96 -1.68 -2.60 -12.92
CA GLU A 96 -0.28 -2.56 -12.56
C GLU A 96 0.00 -3.16 -11.17
N ARG A 97 1.16 -3.80 -11.03
CA ARG A 97 1.79 -4.12 -9.75
C ARG A 97 3.20 -3.54 -9.75
N VAL A 98 3.37 -2.35 -9.19
CA VAL A 98 4.69 -1.74 -9.00
C VAL A 98 4.87 -1.27 -7.58
N ARG A 99 6.14 -1.22 -7.15
CA ARG A 99 6.55 -0.50 -5.95
C ARG A 99 7.49 0.64 -6.35
N PRO A 100 7.35 1.83 -5.75
CA PRO A 100 8.33 2.90 -5.91
C PRO A 100 9.75 2.41 -5.63
N GLY A 101 10.74 2.96 -6.36
CA GLY A 101 12.14 2.53 -6.29
C GLY A 101 12.45 1.18 -6.96
N ARG A 102 11.45 0.39 -7.39
CA ARG A 102 11.66 -0.89 -8.12
C ARG A 102 10.80 -1.04 -9.37
N LEU A 103 10.32 0.07 -9.94
CA LEU A 103 9.38 0.12 -11.06
C LEU A 103 9.78 -0.81 -12.22
N VAL A 104 10.92 -0.57 -12.86
CA VAL A 104 11.38 -1.33 -14.04
C VAL A 104 11.56 -2.82 -13.72
N ARG A 105 12.11 -3.13 -12.53
CA ARG A 105 12.30 -4.53 -12.10
C ARG A 105 10.95 -5.23 -11.90
N ASN A 106 9.98 -4.56 -11.28
CA ASN A 106 8.66 -5.13 -11.02
C ASN A 106 7.85 -5.30 -12.30
N LEU A 107 7.88 -4.30 -13.19
CA LEU A 107 7.28 -4.36 -14.51
C LEU A 107 7.70 -5.59 -15.31
N ARG A 108 9.00 -5.93 -15.29
CA ARG A 108 9.53 -7.07 -16.05
C ARG A 108 9.31 -8.40 -15.34
N GLY A 109 9.49 -8.42 -14.01
CA GLY A 109 9.64 -9.67 -13.25
C GLY A 109 8.40 -10.17 -12.54
N MET A 110 7.29 -9.43 -12.51
CA MET A 110 6.08 -9.87 -11.81
C MET A 110 4.97 -10.28 -12.77
N ALA A 111 4.25 -11.33 -12.40
CA ALA A 111 3.12 -11.78 -13.19
C ALA A 111 2.06 -10.68 -13.30
N ARG A 112 1.43 -10.58 -14.46
CA ARG A 112 0.37 -9.59 -14.75
C ARG A 112 -0.90 -10.27 -15.21
N LEU A 113 -2.03 -9.67 -14.84
CA LEU A 113 -3.34 -10.09 -15.32
C LEU A 113 -3.63 -9.43 -16.67
N VAL A 114 -4.31 -10.15 -17.56
CA VAL A 114 -4.83 -9.65 -18.83
C VAL A 114 -6.32 -9.91 -18.84
N GLY A 115 -7.08 -8.99 -18.24
CA GLY A 115 -8.54 -9.02 -18.16
C GLY A 115 -9.17 -8.67 -19.50
N VAL A 116 -10.07 -9.50 -20.02
CA VAL A 116 -10.76 -9.31 -21.31
C VAL A 116 -12.21 -9.80 -21.24
N ALA A 117 -13.13 -9.18 -22.00
CA ALA A 117 -14.49 -9.74 -22.15
C ALA A 117 -14.54 -10.95 -23.10
N ASP A 118 -13.65 -10.99 -24.09
CA ASP A 118 -13.51 -12.11 -25.03
C ASP A 118 -12.08 -12.69 -24.90
N PRO A 119 -11.92 -13.98 -24.55
CA PRO A 119 -10.62 -14.63 -24.48
C PRO A 119 -9.77 -14.51 -25.75
N GLN A 120 -10.38 -14.35 -26.93
CA GLN A 120 -9.64 -14.12 -28.19
C GLN A 120 -8.89 -12.78 -28.17
N VAL A 121 -9.43 -11.77 -27.47
CA VAL A 121 -8.75 -10.48 -27.23
C VAL A 121 -7.61 -10.64 -26.22
N GLY A 122 -7.65 -11.65 -25.35
CA GLY A 122 -6.57 -11.94 -24.39
C GLY A 122 -5.21 -12.14 -25.06
N VAL A 123 -5.20 -12.65 -26.29
CA VAL A 123 -3.98 -12.81 -27.10
C VAL A 123 -3.35 -11.44 -27.41
N LEU A 124 -4.14 -10.41 -27.73
CA LEU A 124 -3.66 -9.04 -27.98
C LEU A 124 -2.94 -8.45 -26.77
N GLY A 125 -3.61 -8.49 -25.61
CA GLY A 125 -3.04 -7.97 -24.38
C GLY A 125 -1.77 -8.73 -24.00
N THR A 126 -1.78 -10.05 -24.20
CA THR A 126 -0.62 -10.91 -23.94
C THR A 126 0.54 -10.56 -24.86
N GLU A 127 0.32 -10.45 -26.17
CA GLU A 127 1.36 -10.08 -27.16
C GLU A 127 1.94 -8.70 -26.86
N LEU A 128 1.11 -7.72 -26.53
CA LEU A 128 1.54 -6.37 -26.17
C LEU A 128 2.50 -6.41 -24.96
N TYR A 129 2.06 -7.01 -23.84
CA TYR A 129 2.84 -7.01 -22.61
C TYR A 129 4.03 -7.97 -22.63
N ARG A 130 4.05 -8.99 -23.49
CA ARG A 130 5.18 -9.91 -23.59
C ARG A 130 6.49 -9.23 -24.01
N ASN A 131 6.40 -8.07 -24.67
CA ASN A 131 7.58 -7.25 -25.00
C ASN A 131 8.31 -6.70 -23.77
N ILE A 132 7.64 -6.64 -22.61
CA ILE A 132 8.14 -6.03 -21.38
C ILE A 132 8.19 -7.05 -20.24
N VAL A 133 7.12 -7.85 -20.08
CA VAL A 133 6.90 -8.78 -18.97
C VAL A 133 7.52 -10.14 -19.29
N GLN A 134 8.50 -10.53 -18.48
CA GLN A 134 9.21 -11.81 -18.54
C GLN A 134 8.52 -12.90 -17.70
N ALA A 135 7.70 -12.51 -16.73
CA ALA A 135 6.91 -13.39 -15.90
C ALA A 135 5.59 -13.81 -16.59
N ASP A 136 4.74 -14.53 -15.87
CA ASP A 136 3.48 -15.01 -16.40
C ASP A 136 2.52 -13.87 -16.75
N LEU A 137 1.82 -14.01 -17.88
CA LEU A 137 0.65 -13.20 -18.19
C LEU A 137 -0.56 -14.11 -18.09
N VAL A 138 -1.45 -13.80 -17.16
CA VAL A 138 -2.60 -14.63 -16.83
C VAL A 138 -3.84 -13.97 -17.41
N VAL A 139 -4.42 -14.60 -18.43
CA VAL A 139 -5.67 -14.13 -19.05
C VAL A 139 -6.84 -14.46 -18.13
N SER A 140 -7.72 -13.49 -17.93
CA SER A 140 -8.93 -13.61 -17.10
C SER A 140 -10.05 -12.72 -17.67
N ASP A 141 -11.25 -12.78 -17.10
CA ASP A 141 -12.30 -11.80 -17.39
C ASP A 141 -12.02 -10.46 -16.70
N TRP A 142 -12.72 -9.40 -17.12
CA TRP A 142 -12.51 -8.07 -16.53
C TRP A 142 -12.81 -8.05 -15.05
N GLU A 143 -13.97 -8.57 -14.66
CA GLU A 143 -14.45 -8.52 -13.28
C GLU A 143 -13.51 -9.27 -12.33
N THR A 144 -13.07 -10.46 -12.72
CA THR A 144 -12.06 -11.22 -11.96
C THR A 144 -10.76 -10.44 -11.85
N ALA A 145 -10.28 -9.79 -12.92
CA ALA A 145 -9.05 -9.00 -12.87
C ALA A 145 -9.17 -7.76 -11.94
N GLU A 146 -10.30 -7.07 -11.97
CA GLU A 146 -10.59 -5.92 -11.11
C GLU A 146 -10.69 -6.33 -9.63
N VAL A 147 -11.37 -7.45 -9.35
CA VAL A 147 -11.49 -8.01 -8.00
C VAL A 147 -10.13 -8.45 -7.49
N ILE A 148 -9.33 -9.20 -8.26
CA ILE A 148 -8.01 -9.65 -7.80
C ILE A 148 -7.15 -8.44 -7.42
N LYS A 149 -7.12 -7.40 -8.26
CA LYS A 149 -6.28 -6.23 -8.01
C LYS A 149 -6.67 -5.50 -6.73
N THR A 150 -7.96 -5.28 -6.51
CA THR A 150 -8.44 -4.57 -5.31
C THR A 150 -8.34 -5.45 -4.06
N ALA A 151 -8.60 -6.76 -4.19
CA ALA A 151 -8.48 -7.74 -3.12
C ALA A 151 -7.04 -7.93 -2.63
N GLU A 152 -6.03 -7.90 -3.50
CA GLU A 152 -4.61 -7.97 -3.08
C GLU A 152 -4.25 -6.88 -2.06
N ASN A 153 -4.73 -5.66 -2.28
CA ASN A 153 -4.45 -4.52 -1.41
C ASN A 153 -5.35 -4.53 -0.17
N ALA A 154 -6.62 -4.92 -0.29
CA ALA A 154 -7.51 -5.13 0.85
C ALA A 154 -6.98 -6.21 1.80
N ALA A 155 -6.52 -7.34 1.27
CA ALA A 155 -5.95 -8.42 2.07
C ALA A 155 -4.69 -7.96 2.83
N ARG A 156 -3.82 -7.16 2.19
CA ARG A 156 -2.65 -6.59 2.87
C ARG A 156 -3.05 -5.60 3.96
N ASP A 157 -4.02 -4.72 3.70
CA ASP A 157 -4.50 -3.74 4.67
C ASP A 157 -5.11 -4.41 5.92
N VAL A 158 -5.94 -5.45 5.72
CA VAL A 158 -6.50 -6.28 6.80
C VAL A 158 -5.41 -6.98 7.60
N GLN A 159 -4.38 -7.53 6.94
CA GLN A 159 -3.25 -8.17 7.64
C GLN A 159 -2.44 -7.16 8.47
N ILE A 160 -2.28 -5.92 7.98
CA ILE A 160 -1.64 -4.85 8.77
C ILE A 160 -2.54 -4.47 9.96
N ALA A 161 -3.86 -4.39 9.76
CA ALA A 161 -4.80 -4.13 10.84
C ALA A 161 -4.72 -5.20 11.93
N LEU A 162 -4.64 -6.48 11.56
CA LEU A 162 -4.44 -7.57 12.51
C LEU A 162 -3.12 -7.40 13.30
N ALA A 163 -2.01 -7.09 12.63
CA ALA A 163 -0.74 -6.84 13.29
C ALA A 163 -0.81 -5.65 14.27
N ASN A 164 -1.47 -4.57 13.86
CA ASN A 164 -1.72 -3.40 14.68
C ASN A 164 -2.62 -3.71 15.90
N GLN A 165 -3.67 -4.52 15.70
CA GLN A 165 -4.53 -4.97 16.81
C GLN A 165 -3.74 -5.77 17.84
N LEU A 166 -2.85 -6.65 17.36
CA LEU A 166 -1.96 -7.42 18.23
C LEU A 166 -0.99 -6.52 18.99
N ALA A 167 -0.53 -5.41 18.40
CA ALA A 167 0.30 -4.44 19.12
C ALA A 167 -0.46 -3.78 20.28
N ILE A 168 -1.71 -3.38 20.06
CA ILE A 168 -2.57 -2.83 21.11
C ILE A 168 -2.86 -3.87 22.19
N ILE A 169 -3.18 -5.12 21.82
CA ILE A 169 -3.41 -6.21 22.77
C ILE A 169 -2.14 -6.49 23.58
N SER A 170 -0.97 -6.52 22.92
CA SER A 170 0.32 -6.78 23.57
C SER A 170 0.66 -5.70 24.60
N ASP A 171 0.40 -4.43 24.27
CA ASP A 171 0.59 -3.30 25.19
C ASP A 171 -0.25 -3.46 26.46
N HIS A 172 -1.51 -3.91 26.35
CA HIS A 172 -2.39 -4.14 27.50
C HIS A 172 -2.02 -5.40 28.29
N ALA A 173 -1.62 -6.46 27.59
CA ALA A 173 -1.30 -7.75 28.18
C ALA A 173 0.09 -7.79 28.84
N GLY A 174 0.91 -6.75 28.68
CA GLY A 174 2.25 -6.74 29.27
C GLY A 174 3.29 -7.55 28.47
N VAL A 175 3.03 -7.82 27.19
CA VAL A 175 3.89 -8.66 26.34
C VAL A 175 4.47 -7.88 25.17
N ASP A 176 5.49 -8.46 24.54
CA ASP A 176 6.16 -7.87 23.38
C ASP A 176 5.54 -8.39 22.06
N VAL A 177 4.88 -7.52 21.29
CA VAL A 177 4.26 -7.89 20.01
C VAL A 177 5.24 -8.50 19.01
N ARG A 178 6.51 -8.08 19.03
CA ARG A 178 7.53 -8.62 18.12
C ARG A 178 7.85 -10.06 18.48
N LYS A 179 7.96 -10.38 19.77
CA LYS A 179 8.12 -11.77 20.23
C LYS A 179 6.90 -12.61 19.86
N VAL A 180 5.69 -12.08 20.07
CA VAL A 180 4.43 -12.76 19.68
C VAL A 180 4.42 -13.07 18.18
N ARG A 181 4.70 -12.07 17.35
CA ARG A 181 4.81 -12.20 15.89
C ARG A 181 5.86 -13.23 15.48
N GLU A 182 7.07 -13.13 16.02
CA GLU A 182 8.19 -14.03 15.71
C GLU A 182 7.84 -15.48 16.06
N GLN A 183 7.21 -15.72 17.22
CA GLN A 183 6.80 -17.07 17.60
C GLN A 183 5.66 -17.59 16.73
N ILE A 184 4.63 -16.80 16.43
CA ILE A 184 3.54 -17.23 15.53
C ILE A 184 4.10 -17.58 14.15
N ASN A 185 4.89 -16.69 13.55
CA ASN A 185 5.46 -16.91 12.22
C ASN A 185 6.50 -18.03 12.22
N ARG A 186 7.15 -18.36 13.34
CA ARG A 186 8.04 -19.52 13.46
C ARG A 186 7.25 -20.83 13.57
N LEU A 187 6.20 -20.86 14.40
CA LEU A 187 5.35 -22.04 14.56
C LEU A 187 4.60 -22.37 13.26
N TRP A 188 4.21 -21.33 12.51
CA TRP A 188 3.57 -21.41 11.20
C TRP A 188 4.54 -21.02 10.07
N ALA A 189 5.78 -21.51 10.10
CA ALA A 189 6.83 -21.08 9.17
C ALA A 189 6.49 -21.29 7.68
N ALA A 190 5.65 -22.27 7.35
CA ALA A 190 5.18 -22.50 5.98
C ALA A 190 4.25 -21.38 5.49
N GLU A 191 3.55 -20.71 6.40
CA GLU A 191 2.53 -19.70 6.12
C GLU A 191 2.63 -18.54 7.13
N PRO A 192 3.63 -17.64 7.00
CA PRO A 192 3.78 -16.52 7.94
C PRO A 192 2.52 -15.64 7.97
N LEU A 193 1.91 -15.50 9.15
CA LEU A 193 0.58 -14.91 9.31
C LEU A 193 0.60 -13.43 9.66
N ILE A 194 1.60 -13.00 10.45
CA ILE A 194 1.57 -11.70 11.10
C ILE A 194 2.60 -10.76 10.46
N LEU A 195 2.10 -9.65 9.90
CA LEU A 195 2.92 -8.56 9.36
C LEU A 195 3.52 -7.70 10.48
N GLU A 196 4.40 -6.77 10.12
CA GLU A 196 4.95 -5.82 11.09
C GLU A 196 3.93 -4.72 11.41
N PRO A 197 3.64 -4.45 12.70
CA PRO A 197 2.78 -3.34 13.09
C PRO A 197 3.45 -1.99 12.81
N SER A 198 2.66 -0.91 12.85
CA SER A 198 3.11 0.44 12.53
C SER A 198 2.24 1.50 13.21
N ALA A 199 2.71 2.74 13.21
CA ALA A 199 1.90 3.88 13.65
C ALA A 199 0.80 4.31 12.64
N GLY A 200 0.63 3.57 11.54
CA GLY A 200 -0.41 3.83 10.55
C GLY A 200 -0.03 3.33 9.17
N VAL A 201 -1.02 3.33 8.27
CA VAL A 201 -0.87 2.88 6.88
C VAL A 201 -0.98 4.09 5.95
N GLY A 202 0.03 4.27 5.09
CA GLY A 202 0.07 5.33 4.08
C GLY A 202 0.23 4.82 2.65
N GLY A 203 0.58 5.74 1.74
CA GLY A 203 0.77 5.48 0.32
C GLY A 203 -0.50 5.58 -0.52
N HIS A 204 -0.39 5.17 -1.78
CA HIS A 204 -1.46 5.30 -2.78
C HIS A 204 -2.59 4.31 -2.63
N CYS A 205 -2.21 3.04 -2.45
CA CYS A 205 -3.12 1.95 -2.72
C CYS A 205 -3.83 1.49 -1.46
N LEU A 206 -3.10 1.23 -0.37
CA LEU A 206 -3.68 0.64 0.83
C LEU A 206 -4.75 1.53 1.49
N PRO A 207 -4.60 2.87 1.53
CA PRO A 207 -5.66 3.73 2.07
C PRO A 207 -6.93 3.83 1.22
N LYS A 208 -6.88 3.46 -0.08
CA LYS A 208 -8.00 3.67 -1.02
C LYS A 208 -8.59 2.39 -1.60
N ASP A 209 -7.76 1.44 -2.02
CA ASP A 209 -8.17 0.25 -2.77
C ASP A 209 -9.12 -0.68 -2.00
N PRO A 210 -9.03 -0.83 -0.65
CA PRO A 210 -10.03 -1.57 0.10
C PRO A 210 -11.45 -1.01 -0.08
N TRP A 211 -11.59 0.32 -0.20
CA TRP A 211 -12.88 0.96 -0.48
C TRP A 211 -13.35 0.71 -1.91
N LEU A 212 -12.43 0.64 -2.89
CA LEU A 212 -12.77 0.25 -4.27
C LEU A 212 -13.32 -1.19 -4.34
N LEU A 213 -12.77 -2.11 -3.55
CA LEU A 213 -13.23 -3.50 -3.52
C LEU A 213 -14.70 -3.60 -3.09
N VAL A 214 -15.09 -2.83 -2.07
CA VAL A 214 -16.42 -2.92 -1.45
C VAL A 214 -17.43 -1.91 -2.00
N SER A 215 -17.04 -1.02 -2.90
CA SER A 215 -17.91 0.07 -3.36
C SER A 215 -19.11 -0.40 -4.19
N GLY A 216 -18.99 -1.55 -4.86
CA GLY A 216 -20.04 -2.13 -5.69
C GLY A 216 -20.92 -3.15 -4.97
N LEU A 217 -20.71 -3.36 -3.66
CA LEU A 217 -21.53 -4.27 -2.88
C LEU A 217 -22.97 -3.72 -2.71
N PRO A 218 -24.00 -4.59 -2.75
CA PRO A 218 -25.36 -4.22 -2.40
C PRO A 218 -25.46 -3.58 -1.00
N ALA A 219 -26.49 -2.76 -0.77
CA ALA A 219 -26.64 -2.02 0.49
C ALA A 219 -26.80 -2.91 1.73
N ASP A 220 -27.28 -4.15 1.56
CA ASP A 220 -27.46 -5.17 2.59
C ASP A 220 -26.23 -6.08 2.77
N ALA A 221 -25.24 -6.01 1.89
CA ALA A 221 -24.02 -6.79 2.00
C ALA A 221 -23.06 -6.19 3.03
N SER A 222 -22.47 -7.05 3.87
CA SER A 222 -21.55 -6.62 4.92
C SER A 222 -20.23 -6.07 4.35
N ARG A 223 -19.80 -4.94 4.91
CA ARG A 223 -18.52 -4.28 4.64
C ARG A 223 -17.59 -4.31 5.86
N ALA A 224 -18.01 -5.00 6.92
CA ALA A 224 -17.45 -4.88 8.27
C ALA A 224 -15.94 -5.20 8.35
N LEU A 225 -15.45 -6.17 7.56
CA LEU A 225 -14.04 -6.52 7.58
C LEU A 225 -13.16 -5.38 7.06
N VAL A 226 -13.53 -4.77 5.94
CA VAL A 226 -12.80 -3.64 5.36
C VAL A 226 -12.94 -2.40 6.25
N GLU A 227 -14.16 -2.09 6.68
CA GLU A 227 -14.43 -0.94 7.54
C GLU A 227 -13.68 -1.02 8.87
N GLY A 228 -13.71 -2.18 9.53
CA GLY A 228 -12.99 -2.42 10.77
C GLY A 228 -11.47 -2.33 10.60
N ALA A 229 -10.92 -2.92 9.53
CA ALA A 229 -9.49 -2.85 9.25
C ALA A 229 -9.02 -1.40 8.99
N ARG A 230 -9.79 -0.65 8.19
CA ARG A 230 -9.51 0.76 7.90
C ARG A 230 -9.58 1.62 9.15
N ALA A 231 -10.66 1.51 9.91
CA ALA A 231 -10.83 2.25 11.16
C ALA A 231 -9.70 1.95 12.16
N LEU A 232 -9.30 0.69 12.30
CA LEU A 232 -8.19 0.31 13.17
C LEU A 232 -6.87 0.92 12.69
N ASN A 233 -6.52 0.74 11.41
CA ASN A 233 -5.30 1.30 10.82
C ASN A 233 -5.25 2.84 10.93
N GLU A 234 -6.41 3.51 10.85
CA GLU A 234 -6.54 4.96 10.98
C GLU A 234 -6.47 5.47 12.42
N SER A 235 -6.69 4.60 13.41
CA SER A 235 -6.55 4.93 14.83
C SER A 235 -5.11 4.82 15.35
N MET A 236 -4.23 4.13 14.63
CA MET A 236 -2.84 3.90 15.05
C MET A 236 -2.00 5.18 15.29
N PRO A 237 -2.20 6.30 14.58
CA PRO A 237 -1.55 7.56 14.93
C PRO A 237 -1.89 8.05 16.35
N ALA A 238 -3.15 7.89 16.77
CA ALA A 238 -3.58 8.26 18.13
C ALA A 238 -2.96 7.32 19.17
N HIS A 239 -2.87 6.01 18.85
CA HIS A 239 -2.16 5.05 19.69
C HIS A 239 -0.67 5.41 19.85
N ALA A 240 0.00 5.81 18.77
CA ALA A 240 1.37 6.28 18.81
C ALA A 240 1.53 7.52 19.70
N SER A 241 0.62 8.51 19.59
CA SER A 241 0.59 9.68 20.48
C SER A 241 0.47 9.27 21.96
N ALA A 242 -0.39 8.30 22.27
CA ALA A 242 -0.54 7.78 23.63
C ALA A 242 0.74 7.09 24.16
N ILE A 243 1.49 6.39 23.29
CA ILE A 243 2.81 5.83 23.64
C ILE A 243 3.79 6.95 23.99
N VAL A 244 3.81 8.05 23.23
CA VAL A 244 4.68 9.21 23.49
C VAL A 244 4.35 9.85 24.83
N ALA A 245 3.07 10.06 25.14
CA ALA A 245 2.65 10.60 26.41
C ALA A 245 3.11 9.73 27.60
N ARG A 246 2.99 8.40 27.48
CA ARG A 246 3.51 7.45 28.49
C ARG A 246 5.03 7.54 28.61
N ALA A 247 5.75 7.57 27.49
CA ALA A 247 7.21 7.65 27.48
C ALA A 247 7.74 8.93 28.16
N LEU A 248 7.07 10.07 27.93
CA LEU A 248 7.35 11.33 28.62
C LEU A 248 7.06 11.23 30.12
N GLY A 249 5.92 10.64 30.51
CA GLY A 249 5.57 10.41 31.90
C GLY A 249 6.59 9.54 32.65
N ASP A 250 7.08 8.46 32.02
CA ASP A 250 8.15 7.60 32.56
C ASP A 250 9.48 8.33 32.76
N ALA A 251 9.68 9.46 32.07
CA ALA A 251 10.82 10.34 32.20
C ALA A 251 10.56 11.52 33.17
N GLY A 252 9.39 11.58 33.81
CA GLY A 252 8.99 12.69 34.69
C GLY A 252 8.63 13.98 33.95
N VAL A 253 8.39 13.91 32.64
CA VAL A 253 8.04 15.06 31.79
C VAL A 253 6.53 15.12 31.59
N VAL A 254 5.93 16.27 31.88
CA VAL A 254 4.51 16.52 31.60
C VAL A 254 4.32 16.61 30.09
N ALA A 255 3.45 15.76 29.53
CA ALA A 255 3.24 15.69 28.08
C ALA A 255 2.70 17.01 27.49
N ARG A 256 1.76 17.67 28.18
CA ARG A 256 1.24 18.97 27.73
C ARG A 256 2.35 20.01 27.71
N GLY A 257 2.58 20.64 26.56
CA GLY A 257 3.64 21.62 26.33
C GLY A 257 5.00 21.01 26.04
N ALA A 258 5.16 19.68 26.10
CA ALA A 258 6.40 19.02 25.72
C ALA A 258 6.72 19.27 24.24
N ARG A 259 7.99 19.48 23.93
CA ARG A 259 8.50 19.63 22.56
C ARG A 259 8.86 18.26 22.00
N VAL A 260 8.17 17.83 20.94
CA VAL A 260 8.34 16.51 20.35
C VAL A 260 8.81 16.63 18.91
N ALA A 261 9.92 15.98 18.57
CA ALA A 261 10.39 15.87 17.20
C ALA A 261 9.82 14.60 16.55
N VAL A 262 9.03 14.76 15.50
CA VAL A 262 8.50 13.67 14.68
C VAL A 262 9.39 13.50 13.45
N LEU A 263 10.06 12.35 13.37
CA LEU A 263 10.98 12.00 12.29
C LEU A 263 10.32 11.02 11.30
N GLY A 264 10.29 11.42 10.03
CA GLY A 264 9.73 10.63 8.94
C GLY A 264 8.32 11.10 8.56
N LEU A 265 8.24 11.80 7.43
CA LEU A 265 7.03 12.42 6.89
C LEU A 265 6.54 11.76 5.60
N THR A 266 7.27 10.74 5.14
CA THR A 266 6.91 9.91 4.00
C THR A 266 6.14 8.67 4.44
N TYR A 267 5.58 7.90 3.51
CA TYR A 267 4.96 6.61 3.86
C TYR A 267 5.93 5.42 3.76
N GLU A 268 7.04 5.58 3.04
CA GLU A 268 8.04 4.55 2.80
C GLU A 268 9.46 5.10 3.03
N ALA A 269 10.30 4.32 3.71
CA ALA A 269 11.66 4.74 4.03
C ALA A 269 12.50 4.95 2.76
N ASN A 270 13.26 6.03 2.76
CA ASN A 270 14.16 6.47 1.68
C ASN A 270 13.45 6.82 0.37
N SER A 271 12.23 7.33 0.49
CA SER A 271 11.43 7.95 -0.56
C SER A 271 11.20 9.44 -0.25
N ASP A 272 10.69 10.21 -1.19
CA ASP A 272 10.17 11.58 -1.01
C ASP A 272 8.62 11.62 -1.03
N ASP A 273 7.97 10.46 -1.02
CA ASP A 273 6.51 10.35 -1.14
C ASP A 273 5.77 10.52 0.20
N GLU A 274 5.17 11.70 0.38
CA GLU A 274 4.40 12.12 1.56
C GLU A 274 2.94 11.66 1.58
N ARG A 275 2.46 11.05 0.49
CA ARG A 275 1.02 10.89 0.27
C ARG A 275 0.44 9.89 1.29
N ASN A 276 -0.56 10.36 2.03
CA ASN A 276 -1.20 9.65 3.14
C ASN A 276 -0.22 9.15 4.22
N ALA A 277 0.95 9.77 4.35
CA ALA A 277 1.98 9.32 5.28
C ALA A 277 1.48 9.31 6.75
N PRO A 278 1.91 8.32 7.55
CA PRO A 278 1.54 8.26 8.97
C PRO A 278 2.21 9.37 9.80
N GLY A 279 3.40 9.84 9.42
CA GLY A 279 4.16 10.87 10.15
C GLY A 279 3.37 12.15 10.43
N PRO A 280 2.83 12.83 9.40
CA PRO A 280 2.00 14.02 9.58
C PRO A 280 0.76 13.77 10.45
N ARG A 281 0.16 12.58 10.38
CA ARG A 281 -1.01 12.20 11.19
C ARG A 281 -0.64 12.01 12.66
N VAL A 282 0.50 11.36 12.96
CA VAL A 282 1.04 11.24 14.33
C VAL A 282 1.32 12.64 14.88
N ALA A 283 1.95 13.52 14.10
CA ALA A 283 2.21 14.89 14.50
C ALA A 283 0.91 15.65 14.86
N ALA A 284 -0.15 15.49 14.06
CA ALA A 284 -1.44 16.11 14.34
C ALA A 284 -2.13 15.57 15.61
N GLU A 285 -1.95 14.27 15.92
CA GLU A 285 -2.44 13.68 17.18
C GLU A 285 -1.68 14.19 18.42
N LEU A 286 -0.37 14.37 18.29
CA LEU A 286 0.48 14.94 19.34
C LEU A 286 0.10 16.41 19.62
N GLU A 287 -0.10 17.21 18.56
CA GLU A 287 -0.58 18.60 18.66
C GLU A 287 -1.96 18.68 19.33
N ARG A 288 -2.90 17.81 18.93
CA ARG A 288 -4.22 17.70 19.60
C ARG A 288 -4.12 17.30 21.06
N SER A 289 -3.08 16.56 21.44
CA SER A 289 -2.79 16.22 22.83
C SER A 289 -2.10 17.35 23.61
N GLY A 290 -1.88 18.51 22.98
CA GLY A 290 -1.30 19.70 23.59
C GLY A 290 0.23 19.74 23.60
N MET A 291 0.89 18.94 22.76
CA MET A 291 2.36 18.94 22.61
C MET A 291 2.79 19.93 21.52
N THR A 292 4.00 20.48 21.63
CA THR A 292 4.60 21.31 20.58
C THR A 292 5.40 20.41 19.64
N VAL A 293 5.00 20.30 18.37
CA VAL A 293 5.61 19.34 17.45
C VAL A 293 6.55 20.02 16.45
N VAL A 294 7.71 19.41 16.24
CA VAL A 294 8.62 19.70 15.13
C VAL A 294 8.61 18.51 14.19
N ARG A 295 8.46 18.74 12.90
CA ARG A 295 8.44 17.71 11.87
C ARG A 295 9.76 17.73 11.13
N HIS A 296 10.33 16.56 10.83
CA HIS A 296 11.56 16.46 10.05
C HIS A 296 11.57 15.21 9.17
N ASP A 297 12.05 15.37 7.94
CA ASP A 297 12.31 14.28 7.00
C ASP A 297 13.46 14.64 6.05
N PRO A 298 14.49 13.79 5.90
CA PRO A 298 15.65 14.09 5.07
C PRO A 298 15.37 14.20 3.57
N PHE A 299 14.22 13.71 3.10
CA PHE A 299 13.80 13.75 1.70
C PHE A 299 12.78 14.86 1.43
N VAL A 300 12.01 15.26 2.46
CA VAL A 300 10.97 16.29 2.35
C VAL A 300 11.48 17.65 2.84
N THR A 301 11.77 17.79 4.14
CA THR A 301 12.16 19.07 4.73
C THR A 301 13.59 19.43 4.34
N LYS A 302 14.46 18.42 4.18
CA LYS A 302 15.87 18.56 3.79
C LYS A 302 16.75 19.39 4.74
N ASP A 303 16.19 19.86 5.85
CA ASP A 303 16.90 20.52 6.94
C ASP A 303 17.74 19.54 7.78
N ASP A 304 18.59 20.09 8.65
CA ASP A 304 19.38 19.32 9.61
C ASP A 304 18.50 18.75 10.74
N VAL A 305 18.63 17.45 10.99
CA VAL A 305 17.91 16.74 12.07
C VAL A 305 18.27 17.31 13.45
N VAL A 306 19.48 17.82 13.65
CA VAL A 306 19.90 18.46 14.90
C VAL A 306 19.02 19.66 15.23
N ALA A 307 18.61 20.44 14.22
CA ALA A 307 17.74 21.58 14.42
C ALA A 307 16.34 21.15 14.89
N ALA A 308 15.84 20.02 14.39
CA ALA A 308 14.57 19.45 14.82
C ALA A 308 14.62 18.93 16.26
N LEU A 309 15.75 18.32 16.66
CA LEU A 309 15.96 17.75 17.99
C LEU A 309 16.35 18.77 19.06
N ARG A 310 16.80 19.97 18.68
CA ARG A 310 17.23 21.00 19.62
C ARG A 310 16.14 21.34 20.63
N GLY A 311 16.44 21.11 21.91
CA GLY A 311 15.54 21.35 23.04
C GLY A 311 14.32 20.43 23.09
N ALA A 312 14.26 19.36 22.28
CA ALA A 312 13.15 18.41 22.30
C ALA A 312 13.16 17.58 23.60
N ASP A 313 11.97 17.26 24.10
CA ASP A 313 11.76 16.31 25.21
C ASP A 313 11.67 14.87 24.74
N ALA A 314 11.17 14.68 23.52
CA ALA A 314 11.05 13.37 22.90
C ALA A 314 11.33 13.43 21.40
N VAL A 315 11.86 12.33 20.89
CA VAL A 315 11.91 12.01 19.47
C VAL A 315 11.00 10.83 19.18
N VAL A 316 10.25 10.92 18.10
CA VAL A 316 9.32 9.88 17.63
C VAL A 316 9.70 9.54 16.20
N VAL A 317 10.24 8.34 15.98
CA VAL A 317 10.60 7.90 14.63
C VAL A 317 9.44 7.11 14.05
N VAL A 318 8.74 7.73 13.10
CA VAL A 318 7.60 7.14 12.39
C VAL A 318 8.05 6.37 11.15
N VAL A 319 8.99 6.95 10.39
CA VAL A 319 9.63 6.28 9.24
C VAL A 319 11.14 6.21 9.44
N PRO A 320 11.72 5.00 9.57
CA PRO A 320 13.14 4.82 9.85
C PRO A 320 13.97 4.88 8.57
N HIS A 321 14.13 6.07 8.00
CA HIS A 321 15.07 6.32 6.91
C HIS A 321 16.48 5.83 7.28
N ALA A 322 17.28 5.43 6.29
CA ALA A 322 18.67 5.01 6.49
C ALA A 322 19.46 6.08 7.25
N ARG A 323 19.28 7.36 6.87
CA ARG A 323 19.91 8.50 7.56
C ARG A 323 19.60 8.59 9.06
N TYR A 324 18.44 8.10 9.52
CA TYR A 324 18.13 8.04 10.95
C TYR A 324 18.75 6.83 11.62
N ARG A 325 18.71 5.67 10.96
CA ARG A 325 19.27 4.41 11.49
C ARG A 325 20.78 4.46 11.64
N GLU A 326 21.44 5.20 10.75
CA GLU A 326 22.89 5.36 10.70
C GLU A 326 23.38 6.59 11.48
N ALA A 327 22.46 7.37 12.07
CA ALA A 327 22.82 8.58 12.81
C ALA A 327 23.52 8.26 14.13
N ASP A 328 24.42 9.16 14.54
CA ASP A 328 25.00 9.16 15.88
C ASP A 328 23.99 9.69 16.90
N TRP A 329 23.22 8.77 17.49
CA TRP A 329 22.19 9.12 18.46
C TRP A 329 22.74 9.67 19.78
N ASP A 330 24.01 9.43 20.12
CA ASP A 330 24.59 10.03 21.33
C ASP A 330 24.84 11.52 21.12
N ALA A 331 25.43 11.87 19.98
CA ALA A 331 25.60 13.26 19.56
C ALA A 331 24.25 13.99 19.40
N LEU A 332 23.29 13.35 18.72
CA LEU A 332 21.94 13.92 18.55
C LEU A 332 21.21 14.11 19.88
N GLY A 333 21.33 13.13 20.78
CA GLY A 333 20.74 13.18 22.11
C GLY A 333 21.31 14.30 22.98
N ALA A 334 22.51 14.81 22.70
CA ALA A 334 23.10 15.94 23.42
C ALA A 334 22.44 17.29 23.08
N ALA A 335 21.77 17.40 21.93
CA ALA A 335 21.00 18.59 21.55
C ALA A 335 19.58 18.60 22.17
N MET A 336 19.10 17.46 22.67
CA MET A 336 17.77 17.32 23.27
C MET A 336 17.75 17.80 24.72
N ARG A 337 16.58 18.25 25.18
CA ARG A 337 16.35 18.59 26.59
C ARG A 337 16.16 17.33 27.44
N HIS A 338 15.39 16.38 26.93
CA HIS A 338 15.25 15.05 27.53
C HIS A 338 15.46 13.98 26.45
N ARG A 339 16.20 12.92 26.80
CA ARG A 339 16.49 11.81 25.88
C ARG A 339 15.35 10.78 25.91
N VAL A 340 14.13 11.15 25.49
CA VAL A 340 13.02 10.19 25.32
C VAL A 340 12.94 9.77 23.85
N PHE A 341 12.92 8.45 23.59
CA PHE A 341 12.89 7.89 22.25
C PHE A 341 11.67 6.98 22.07
N VAL A 342 10.86 7.25 21.05
CA VAL A 342 9.73 6.41 20.66
C VAL A 342 9.93 5.87 19.24
N ASP A 343 10.02 4.56 19.12
CA ASP A 343 10.18 3.86 17.85
C ASP A 343 8.85 3.23 17.38
N CYS A 344 8.27 3.76 16.30
CA CYS A 344 7.02 3.25 15.76
C CYS A 344 7.18 2.06 14.80
N ARG A 345 8.42 1.64 14.50
CA ARG A 345 8.74 0.60 13.51
C ARG A 345 9.73 -0.47 14.00
N ARG A 346 10.22 -0.35 15.24
CA ARG A 346 11.20 -1.28 15.84
C ARG A 346 12.44 -1.46 14.97
N ALA A 347 12.92 -0.33 14.47
CA ALA A 347 14.06 -0.23 13.57
C ALA A 347 15.37 0.12 14.29
N PHE A 348 15.31 0.41 15.59
CA PHE A 348 16.47 0.77 16.41
C PHE A 348 16.72 -0.26 17.51
N GLU A 349 18.00 -0.46 17.84
CA GLU A 349 18.42 -1.35 18.92
C GLU A 349 18.19 -0.68 20.28
N ALA A 350 17.20 -1.20 21.01
CA ALA A 350 16.74 -0.60 22.27
C ALA A 350 17.86 -0.47 23.32
N ASP A 351 18.70 -1.50 23.45
CA ASP A 351 19.75 -1.53 24.49
C ASP A 351 20.90 -0.58 24.15
N ALA A 352 21.22 -0.38 22.87
CA ALA A 352 22.19 0.61 22.45
C ALA A 352 21.72 2.04 22.82
N LEU A 353 20.46 2.37 22.53
CA LEU A 353 19.88 3.68 22.88
C LEU A 353 19.81 3.88 24.41
N ARG A 354 19.45 2.84 25.17
CA ARG A 354 19.46 2.91 26.64
C ARG A 354 20.87 3.10 27.20
N GLY A 355 21.87 2.46 26.61
CA GLY A 355 23.28 2.58 27.01
C GLY A 355 23.81 4.02 26.93
N ILE A 356 23.28 4.81 25.99
CA ILE A 356 23.58 6.25 25.84
C ILE A 356 22.51 7.14 26.50
N GLY A 357 21.75 6.61 27.45
CA GLY A 357 20.86 7.39 28.33
C GLY A 357 19.47 7.70 27.78
N PHE A 358 19.04 7.11 26.66
CA PHE A 358 17.66 7.27 26.21
C PHE A 358 16.67 6.44 27.03
N LYS A 359 15.54 7.06 27.39
CA LYS A 359 14.31 6.37 27.80
C LYS A 359 13.62 5.86 26.53
N TYR A 360 13.84 4.59 26.22
CA TYR A 360 13.32 3.96 24.99
C TYR A 360 11.95 3.30 25.20
N ARG A 361 11.00 3.63 24.32
CA ARG A 361 9.72 2.94 24.12
C ARG A 361 9.55 2.62 22.64
N ALA A 362 8.76 1.59 22.34
CA ALA A 362 8.42 1.27 20.96
C ALA A 362 6.97 0.78 20.87
N LEU A 363 6.43 0.82 19.67
CA LEU A 363 5.08 0.34 19.40
C LEU A 363 4.95 -1.15 19.69
N GLY A 364 3.92 -1.51 20.47
CA GLY A 364 3.66 -2.89 20.90
C GLY A 364 4.65 -3.42 21.94
N VAL A 365 5.41 -2.55 22.62
CA VAL A 365 6.19 -2.90 23.81
C VAL A 365 5.43 -2.37 25.02
N ALA A 366 4.82 -3.27 25.79
CA ALA A 366 4.38 -2.91 27.13
C ALA A 366 5.58 -2.34 27.90
N ALA A 367 5.34 -1.33 28.74
CA ALA A 367 6.34 -0.89 29.70
C ALA A 367 6.74 -2.11 30.54
N LEU A 368 7.86 -2.76 30.19
CA LEU A 368 8.41 -3.85 30.98
C LEU A 368 8.62 -3.26 32.38
N ARG A 369 7.84 -3.76 33.32
CA ARG A 369 7.83 -3.32 34.72
C ARG A 369 9.20 -3.55 35.36
#